data_AF-A0A7Y3LK02-F1
#
_entry.id   AF-A0A7Y3LK02-F1
#
_cell.length_a   1.000
_cell.length_b   1.000
_cell.length_c   1.000
_cell.angle_alpha   90.00
_cell.angle_beta   90.00
_cell.angle_gamma   90.00
#
_symmetry.space_group_name_H-M   'P 1'
#
loop_
_entity.id
_entity.type
_entity.pdbx_description
1 polymer ?
#
loop_
_entity_poly.entity_id
_entity_poly.type
_entity_poly.pdbx_seq_one_letter_code
_entity_poly.pdbx_strand_id
1 'polypeptide(L)'
;MPTYTPHTNQDIEQMLAFIGLTSIDELFFQIPEAIKLQRELELSPGLEEPEVRDLLFGLSARNRDVGRDFVCFAGQGAFDREVPSVTRALSSRSEFVTAYTPYQPEVAQGVLQALFEYQTMISRITGLEISNASLYDGASALVEGINLSVAAAKNNRVAISAGVHPNWRQVAQTLAKGSGHEITIIPLKKGLTDYSQLDEGKYGCIVVASPNHLGFLEDLQIAKQYSDEKSALLVQVFDPIAAAVLKSPGENGADVAVGEGQAIG
;
A
#
# COMPACT_ATOMS: atom_id res chain seq x y z
N MET A 1 33.84 -8.30 18.02
CA MET A 1 32.95 -7.40 17.24
C MET A 1 31.55 -7.58 17.78
N PRO A 2 30.73 -6.52 17.84
CA PRO A 2 29.34 -6.67 18.27
C PRO A 2 28.63 -7.63 17.31
N THR A 3 28.00 -8.66 17.88
CA THR A 3 27.16 -9.61 17.14
C THR A 3 25.71 -9.14 17.21
N TYR A 4 24.88 -9.52 16.23
CA TYR A 4 23.45 -9.25 16.29
C TYR A 4 22.78 -9.86 17.52
N THR A 5 23.27 -11.03 17.96
CA THR A 5 22.83 -11.67 19.20
C THR A 5 23.40 -10.92 20.42
N PRO A 6 22.56 -10.53 21.39
CA PRO A 6 22.99 -9.74 22.53
C PRO A 6 23.64 -10.58 23.64
N HIS A 7 23.40 -11.90 23.65
CA HIS A 7 23.86 -12.80 24.69
C HIS A 7 25.32 -13.18 24.49
N THR A 8 26.10 -13.11 25.57
CA THR A 8 27.45 -13.67 25.63
C THR A 8 27.42 -15.18 25.82
N ASN A 9 28.55 -15.85 25.61
CA ASN A 9 28.68 -17.29 25.93
C ASN A 9 28.32 -17.58 27.40
N GLN A 10 28.67 -16.67 28.31
CA GLN A 10 28.35 -16.81 29.73
C GLN A 10 26.84 -16.72 29.98
N ASP A 11 26.13 -15.79 29.32
CA ASP A 11 24.68 -15.70 29.42
C ASP A 11 24.02 -16.99 28.90
N ILE A 12 24.48 -17.51 27.77
CA ILE A 12 24.00 -18.75 27.17
C ILE A 12 24.19 -19.93 28.13
N GLU A 13 25.39 -20.09 28.71
CA GLU A 13 25.69 -21.15 29.67
C GLU A 13 24.80 -21.07 30.92
N GLN A 14 24.59 -19.87 31.47
CA GLN A 14 23.70 -19.67 32.62
C GLN A 14 22.24 -19.99 32.30
N MET A 15 21.76 -19.58 31.14
CA MET A 15 20.40 -19.86 30.67
C MET A 15 20.18 -21.35 30.47
N LEU A 16 21.13 -22.05 29.82
CA LEU A 16 21.08 -23.51 29.63
C LEU A 16 21.08 -24.25 30.97
N ALA A 17 21.97 -23.88 31.90
CA ALA A 17 22.04 -24.48 33.23
C ALA A 17 20.74 -24.27 34.02
N PHE A 18 20.12 -23.09 33.93
CA PHE A 18 18.85 -22.78 34.58
C PHE A 18 17.70 -23.71 34.15
N ILE A 19 17.66 -24.07 32.87
CA ILE A 19 16.66 -25.00 32.30
C ILE A 19 17.11 -26.47 32.31
N GLY A 20 18.29 -26.77 32.87
CA GLY A 20 18.82 -28.13 33.01
C GLY A 20 19.38 -28.75 31.73
N LEU A 21 19.79 -27.94 30.75
CA LEU A 21 20.39 -28.37 29.50
C LEU A 21 21.90 -28.10 29.47
N THR A 22 22.63 -28.84 28.63
CA THR A 22 24.09 -28.66 28.50
C THR A 22 24.55 -28.08 27.17
N SER A 23 23.66 -28.01 26.18
CA SER A 23 23.97 -27.50 24.84
C SER A 23 22.77 -26.80 24.20
N ILE A 24 23.04 -25.92 23.23
CA ILE A 24 22.00 -25.28 22.41
C ILE A 24 21.22 -26.34 21.60
N ASP A 25 21.89 -27.40 21.13
CA ASP A 25 21.25 -28.44 20.31
C ASP A 25 20.11 -29.16 21.05
N GLU A 26 20.23 -29.30 22.38
CA GLU A 26 19.19 -29.89 23.22
C GLU A 26 17.88 -29.05 23.23
N LEU A 27 17.94 -27.74 22.98
CA LEU A 27 16.74 -26.89 22.89
C LEU A 27 15.80 -27.32 21.74
N PHE A 28 16.37 -27.93 20.70
CA PHE A 28 15.65 -28.28 19.48
C PHE A 28 15.08 -29.71 19.50
N PHE A 29 15.02 -30.38 20.65
CA PHE A 29 14.50 -31.75 20.78
C PHE A 29 13.05 -31.92 20.28
N GLN A 30 12.26 -30.85 20.32
CA GLN A 30 10.86 -30.85 19.87
C GLN A 30 10.72 -30.90 18.34
N ILE A 31 11.77 -30.55 17.60
CA ILE A 31 11.77 -30.62 16.14
C ILE A 31 12.01 -32.09 15.77
N PRO A 32 11.07 -32.76 15.08
CA PRO A 32 11.27 -34.14 14.65
C PRO A 32 12.48 -34.26 13.72
N GLU A 33 13.31 -35.27 13.93
CA GLU A 33 14.52 -35.49 13.13
C GLU A 33 14.23 -35.60 11.62
N ALA A 34 13.08 -36.18 11.28
CA ALA A 34 12.62 -36.35 9.90
C ALA A 34 12.41 -35.04 9.13
N ILE A 35 12.25 -33.90 9.83
CA ILE A 35 12.09 -32.57 9.22
C ILE A 35 13.26 -31.64 9.50
N LYS A 36 14.27 -32.08 10.28
CA LYS A 36 15.48 -31.29 10.49
C LYS A 36 16.33 -31.31 9.23
N LEU A 37 16.87 -30.14 8.88
CA LEU A 37 17.80 -30.03 7.77
C LEU A 37 19.13 -30.70 8.15
N GLN A 38 19.48 -31.80 7.48
CA GLN A 38 20.68 -32.60 7.76
C GLN A 38 21.96 -32.06 7.10
N ARG A 39 21.96 -30.78 6.77
CA ARG A 39 23.08 -30.07 6.15
C ARG A 39 23.08 -28.62 6.57
N GLU A 40 24.21 -27.96 6.40
CA GLU A 40 24.27 -26.51 6.50
C GLU A 40 23.45 -25.83 5.40
N LEU A 41 23.09 -24.57 5.64
CA LEU A 41 22.50 -23.73 4.61
C LEU A 41 23.55 -23.45 3.53
N GLU A 42 23.16 -23.59 2.27
CA GLU A 42 24.02 -23.29 1.11
C GLU A 42 24.05 -21.77 0.89
N LEU A 43 24.74 -21.07 1.78
CA LEU A 43 24.88 -19.61 1.77
C LEU A 43 26.36 -19.23 1.68
N SER A 44 26.64 -18.07 1.09
CA SER A 44 27.98 -17.49 1.17
C SER A 44 28.35 -17.16 2.62
N PRO A 45 29.65 -17.15 2.96
CA PRO A 45 30.10 -16.73 4.29
C PRO A 45 29.56 -15.35 4.65
N GLY A 46 29.32 -15.12 5.94
CA GLY A 46 28.99 -13.80 6.45
C GLY A 46 30.10 -12.80 6.14
N LEU A 47 29.68 -11.57 5.83
CA LEU A 47 30.57 -10.44 5.59
C LEU A 47 30.52 -9.50 6.80
N GLU A 48 31.63 -8.81 7.08
CA GLU A 48 31.66 -7.76 8.09
C GLU A 48 30.86 -6.53 7.61
N GLU A 49 30.37 -5.72 8.54
CA GLU A 49 29.49 -4.58 8.21
C GLU A 49 30.05 -3.63 7.12
N PRO A 50 31.35 -3.25 7.13
CA PRO A 50 31.91 -2.42 6.07
C PRO A 50 31.90 -3.11 4.70
N GLU A 51 32.15 -4.42 4.66
CA GLU A 51 32.17 -5.22 3.43
C GLU A 51 30.76 -5.36 2.84
N VAL A 52 29.74 -5.57 3.70
CA VAL A 52 28.33 -5.55 3.29
C VAL A 52 27.97 -4.20 2.67
N ARG A 53 28.38 -3.11 3.33
CA ARG A 53 28.09 -1.75 2.86
C ARG A 53 28.73 -1.48 1.50
N ASP A 54 30.00 -1.85 1.32
CA ASP A 54 30.72 -1.66 0.05
C ASP A 54 30.11 -2.51 -1.07
N LEU A 55 29.70 -3.75 -0.77
CA LEU A 55 28.98 -4.61 -1.71
C LEU A 55 27.66 -3.96 -2.16
N LEU A 56 26.83 -3.49 -1.21
CA LEU A 56 25.55 -2.85 -1.52
C LEU A 56 25.74 -1.55 -2.31
N PHE A 57 26.75 -0.74 -1.99
CA PHE A 57 27.09 0.43 -2.79
C PHE A 57 27.49 0.04 -4.22
N GLY A 58 28.34 -0.98 -4.38
CA GLY A 58 28.74 -1.49 -5.69
C GLY A 58 27.57 -2.03 -6.53
N LEU A 59 26.56 -2.61 -5.90
CA LEU A 59 25.32 -3.02 -6.57
C LEU A 59 24.46 -1.80 -6.95
N SER A 60 24.27 -0.86 -6.03
CA SER A 60 23.45 0.34 -6.26
C SER A 60 24.00 1.23 -7.38
N ALA A 61 25.33 1.29 -7.54
CA ALA A 61 26.01 2.06 -8.58
C ALA A 61 25.75 1.56 -10.01
N ARG A 62 25.10 0.38 -10.17
CA ARG A 62 24.67 -0.14 -11.49
C ARG A 62 23.33 0.44 -11.93
N ASN A 63 22.58 1.06 -11.02
CA ASN A 63 21.35 1.77 -11.35
C ASN A 63 21.68 3.14 -11.94
N ARG A 64 20.80 3.66 -12.80
CA ARG A 64 20.83 5.07 -13.21
C ARG A 64 19.99 5.88 -12.24
N ASP A 65 20.55 6.95 -11.72
CA ASP A 65 19.96 7.76 -10.66
C ASP A 65 19.00 8.82 -11.23
N VAL A 66 17.79 8.91 -10.68
CA VAL A 66 16.79 9.89 -11.09
C VAL A 66 17.20 11.26 -10.52
N GLY A 67 17.11 12.31 -11.33
CA GLY A 67 17.57 13.66 -10.99
C GLY A 67 19.05 13.92 -11.29
N ARG A 68 19.90 12.88 -11.22
CA ARG A 68 21.32 12.96 -11.63
C ARG A 68 21.54 12.54 -13.09
N ASP A 69 21.08 11.35 -13.47
CA ASP A 69 21.34 10.77 -14.80
C ASP A 69 20.21 11.01 -15.80
N PHE A 70 18.98 11.19 -15.32
CA PHE A 70 17.79 11.51 -16.12
C PHE A 70 16.67 12.08 -15.27
N VAL A 71 15.67 12.70 -15.92
CA VAL A 71 14.41 13.13 -15.30
C VAL A 71 13.30 12.19 -15.73
N CYS A 72 12.49 11.70 -14.79
CA CYS A 72 11.44 10.72 -15.07
C CYS A 72 10.06 11.37 -15.17
N PHE A 73 9.49 11.39 -16.38
CA PHE A 73 8.10 11.83 -16.63
C PHE A 73 7.18 10.66 -16.98
N ALA A 74 7.54 9.43 -16.56
CA ALA A 74 6.75 8.24 -16.86
C ALA A 74 5.36 8.27 -16.19
N GLY A 75 5.22 8.95 -15.05
CA GLY A 75 3.97 9.05 -14.30
C GLY A 75 3.52 7.66 -13.83
N GLN A 76 2.25 7.32 -14.12
CA GLN A 76 1.69 6.00 -13.82
C GLN A 76 1.66 5.65 -12.31
N GLY A 77 1.28 6.64 -11.49
CA GLY A 77 1.08 6.45 -10.05
C GLY A 77 2.33 6.63 -9.19
N ALA A 78 3.49 6.89 -9.80
CA ALA A 78 4.69 7.33 -9.09
C ALA A 78 5.21 8.62 -9.74
N PHE A 79 5.30 9.68 -8.95
CA PHE A 79 5.69 11.00 -9.42
C PHE A 79 6.89 11.48 -8.63
N ASP A 80 7.88 12.01 -9.34
CA ASP A 80 9.03 12.62 -8.68
C ASP A 80 8.58 13.88 -7.90
N ARG A 81 8.89 13.92 -6.61
CA ARG A 81 8.47 14.95 -5.66
C ARG A 81 9.63 15.29 -4.74
N GLU A 82 9.68 16.55 -4.31
CA GLU A 82 10.57 16.92 -3.23
C GLU A 82 10.11 16.26 -1.93
N VAL A 83 10.97 15.42 -1.35
CA VAL A 83 10.78 14.85 -0.02
C VAL A 83 11.45 15.77 0.99
N PRO A 84 10.69 16.43 1.89
CA PRO A 84 11.27 17.33 2.88
C PRO A 84 12.36 16.65 3.71
N SER A 85 13.43 17.37 4.05
CA SER A 85 14.56 16.80 4.81
C SER A 85 14.15 16.26 6.18
N VAL A 86 13.09 16.80 6.76
CA VAL A 86 12.51 16.33 8.02
C VAL A 86 11.97 14.90 7.91
N THR A 87 11.40 14.49 6.76
CA THR A 87 10.91 13.12 6.54
C THR A 87 12.06 12.12 6.66
N ARG A 88 13.20 12.40 5.99
CA ARG A 88 14.39 11.56 6.08
C ARG A 88 14.94 11.50 7.49
N ALA A 89 14.98 12.63 8.19
CA ALA A 89 15.41 12.68 9.59
C ALA A 89 14.52 11.79 10.48
N LEU A 90 13.20 11.88 10.34
CA LEU A 90 12.24 11.05 11.08
C LEU A 90 12.40 9.56 10.76
N SER A 91 12.57 9.19 9.48
CA SER A 91 12.76 7.78 9.09
C SER A 91 14.05 7.14 9.63
N SER A 92 15.02 7.96 10.07
CA SER A 92 16.27 7.48 10.65
C SER A 92 16.20 7.29 12.18
N ARG A 93 15.12 7.73 12.82
CA ARG A 93 14.96 7.68 14.27
C ARG A 93 14.36 6.36 14.70
N SER A 94 15.07 5.63 15.56
CA SER A 94 14.62 4.32 16.07
C SER A 94 13.24 4.38 16.70
N GLU A 95 12.92 5.47 17.42
CA GLU A 95 11.61 5.64 18.07
C GLU A 95 10.42 5.61 17.10
N PHE A 96 10.64 5.88 15.81
CA PHE A 96 9.61 5.81 14.76
C PHE A 96 9.60 4.49 13.99
N VAL A 97 10.73 3.77 13.91
CA VAL A 97 10.89 2.62 13.01
C VAL A 97 11.04 1.28 13.71
N THR A 98 11.27 1.25 15.03
CA THR A 98 11.42 -0.01 15.79
C THR A 98 10.19 -0.36 16.61
N ALA A 99 9.29 0.60 16.87
CA ALA A 99 8.01 0.32 17.51
C ALA A 99 7.10 -0.46 16.54
N TYR A 100 6.26 -1.35 17.08
CA TYR A 100 5.27 -2.09 16.29
C TYR A 100 3.88 -1.47 16.46
N THR A 101 2.85 -2.17 15.99
CA THR A 101 1.45 -1.77 16.12
C THR A 101 1.14 -1.25 17.53
N PRO A 102 0.47 -0.08 17.67
CA PRO A 102 0.26 0.58 18.96
C PRO A 102 -0.84 -0.11 19.80
N TYR A 103 -0.66 -1.38 20.15
CA TYR A 103 -1.57 -2.16 20.99
C TYR A 103 -1.65 -1.65 22.43
N GLN A 104 -0.64 -0.90 22.89
CA GLN A 104 -0.58 -0.28 24.21
C GLN A 104 -0.69 1.25 24.04
N PRO A 105 -1.90 1.80 23.95
CA PRO A 105 -2.11 3.19 23.54
C PRO A 105 -1.47 4.20 24.50
N GLU A 106 -1.40 3.90 25.80
CA GLU A 106 -0.85 4.78 26.84
C GLU A 106 0.63 5.09 26.62
N VAL A 107 1.36 4.20 25.96
CA VAL A 107 2.79 4.35 25.64
C VAL A 107 3.06 4.57 24.15
N ALA A 108 2.00 4.79 23.36
CA ALA A 108 2.09 4.97 21.90
C ALA A 108 1.43 6.27 21.39
N GLN A 109 1.11 7.21 22.29
CA GLN A 109 0.38 8.44 21.94
C GLN A 109 1.04 9.29 20.85
N GLY A 110 2.37 9.29 20.74
CA GLY A 110 3.07 10.02 19.67
C GLY A 110 2.74 9.50 18.27
N VAL A 111 2.79 8.18 18.07
CA VAL A 111 2.43 7.54 16.80
C VAL A 111 0.93 7.65 16.54
N LEU A 112 0.10 7.44 17.57
CA LEU A 112 -1.36 7.57 17.45
C LEU A 112 -1.78 8.99 17.06
N GLN A 113 -1.12 10.03 17.57
CA GLN A 113 -1.33 11.40 17.13
C GLN A 113 -0.96 11.57 15.65
N ALA A 114 0.20 11.06 15.22
CA ALA A 114 0.60 11.15 13.81
C ALA A 114 -0.40 10.46 12.87
N LEU A 115 -0.93 9.31 13.26
CA LEU A 115 -1.98 8.61 12.51
C LEU A 115 -3.30 9.40 12.50
N PHE A 116 -3.67 10.02 13.61
CA PHE A 116 -4.85 10.89 13.68
C PHE A 116 -4.72 12.12 12.77
N GLU A 117 -3.54 12.75 12.72
CA GLU A 117 -3.27 13.86 11.80
C GLU A 117 -3.32 13.40 10.34
N TYR A 118 -2.79 12.21 10.02
CA TYR A 118 -2.92 11.61 8.70
C TYR A 118 -4.39 11.40 8.32
N GLN A 119 -5.18 10.79 9.21
CA GLN A 119 -6.61 10.56 8.96
C GLN A 119 -7.35 11.88 8.75
N THR A 120 -7.08 12.88 9.59
CA THR A 120 -7.67 14.21 9.49
C THR A 120 -7.31 14.89 8.17
N MET A 121 -6.05 14.81 7.75
CA MET A 121 -5.58 15.32 6.47
C MET A 121 -6.30 14.65 5.30
N ILE A 122 -6.37 13.32 5.28
CA ILE A 122 -7.02 12.57 4.20
C ILE A 122 -8.52 12.85 4.15
N SER A 123 -9.22 12.89 5.28
CA SER A 123 -10.64 13.27 5.33
C SER A 123 -10.87 14.68 4.76
N ARG A 124 -9.99 15.64 5.08
CA ARG A 124 -10.08 17.00 4.54
C ARG A 124 -9.80 17.08 3.04
N ILE A 125 -8.78 16.39 2.55
CA ILE A 125 -8.42 16.37 1.12
C ILE A 125 -9.51 15.66 0.30
N THR A 126 -10.04 14.57 0.84
CA THR A 126 -11.07 13.79 0.14
C THR A 126 -12.46 14.42 0.23
N GLY A 127 -12.71 15.27 1.23
CA GLY A 127 -14.05 15.75 1.54
C GLY A 127 -14.98 14.67 2.11
N LEU A 128 -14.43 13.54 2.55
CA LEU A 128 -15.18 12.42 3.14
C LEU A 128 -15.03 12.39 4.67
N GLU A 129 -16.02 11.81 5.33
CA GLU A 129 -16.17 11.89 6.79
C GLU A 129 -15.10 11.12 7.57
N ILE A 130 -14.59 10.01 7.01
CA ILE A 130 -13.67 9.12 7.70
C ILE A 130 -12.55 8.64 6.77
N SER A 131 -11.38 8.41 7.37
CA SER A 131 -10.23 7.77 6.72
C SER A 131 -9.64 6.73 7.67
N ASN A 132 -9.04 5.67 7.13
CA ASN A 132 -8.26 4.72 7.92
C ASN A 132 -6.82 5.21 8.11
N ALA A 133 -6.01 4.45 8.84
CA ALA A 133 -4.62 4.77 9.12
C ALA A 133 -3.64 4.25 8.05
N SER A 134 -4.05 4.23 6.76
CA SER A 134 -3.37 3.69 5.56
C SER A 134 -3.74 2.25 5.14
N LEU A 135 -3.34 1.91 3.91
CA LEU A 135 -3.28 0.58 3.31
C LEU A 135 -1.90 0.42 2.61
N TYR A 136 -1.61 -0.75 2.06
CA TYR A 136 -0.28 -1.07 1.54
C TYR A 136 0.13 -0.23 0.32
N ASP A 137 -0.77 -0.04 -0.63
CA ASP A 137 -0.56 0.74 -1.85
C ASP A 137 -1.91 1.13 -2.47
N GLY A 138 -1.91 2.00 -3.48
CA GLY A 138 -3.14 2.40 -4.15
C GLY A 138 -3.90 1.26 -4.85
N ALA A 139 -3.22 0.19 -5.29
CA ALA A 139 -3.84 -0.94 -5.99
C ALA A 139 -4.65 -1.83 -5.04
N SER A 140 -4.09 -2.16 -3.88
CA SER A 140 -4.74 -2.87 -2.78
C SER A 140 -5.82 -2.01 -2.15
N ALA A 141 -5.61 -0.69 -2.04
CA ALA A 141 -6.65 0.24 -1.61
C ALA A 141 -7.87 0.22 -2.55
N LEU A 142 -7.65 0.18 -3.86
CA LEU A 142 -8.73 0.01 -4.83
C LEU A 142 -9.51 -1.29 -4.61
N VAL A 143 -8.82 -2.40 -4.35
CA VAL A 143 -9.48 -3.70 -4.07
C VAL A 143 -10.35 -3.60 -2.82
N GLU A 144 -9.86 -2.99 -1.75
CA GLU A 144 -10.64 -2.84 -0.52
C GLU A 144 -11.80 -1.86 -0.68
N GLY A 145 -11.64 -0.80 -1.48
CA GLY A 145 -12.74 0.08 -1.87
C GLY A 145 -13.84 -0.69 -2.61
N ILE A 146 -13.46 -1.56 -3.56
CA ILE A 146 -14.39 -2.45 -4.26
C ILE A 146 -15.09 -3.41 -3.28
N ASN A 147 -14.34 -4.06 -2.38
CA ASN A 147 -14.88 -5.00 -1.40
C ASN A 147 -15.92 -4.32 -0.49
N LEU A 148 -15.58 -3.14 0.04
CA LEU A 148 -16.47 -2.32 0.85
C LEU A 148 -17.75 -1.99 0.09
N SER A 149 -17.62 -1.50 -1.15
CA SER A 149 -18.77 -1.10 -1.98
C SER A 149 -19.68 -2.28 -2.33
N VAL A 150 -19.11 -3.40 -2.77
CA VAL A 150 -19.86 -4.63 -3.10
C VAL A 150 -20.60 -5.17 -1.88
N ALA A 151 -19.95 -5.20 -0.72
CA ALA A 151 -20.56 -5.69 0.51
C ALA A 151 -21.72 -4.79 0.97
N ALA A 152 -21.53 -3.46 0.93
CA ALA A 152 -22.57 -2.50 1.29
C ALA A 152 -23.77 -2.54 0.33
N ALA A 153 -23.52 -2.62 -0.98
CA ALA A 153 -24.55 -2.71 -2.00
C ALA A 153 -25.20 -4.11 -2.13
N LYS A 154 -24.59 -5.14 -1.52
CA LYS A 154 -24.99 -6.55 -1.62
C LYS A 154 -25.09 -7.04 -3.07
N ASN A 155 -24.13 -6.62 -3.90
CA ASN A 155 -24.07 -6.96 -5.33
C ASN A 155 -22.61 -7.10 -5.77
N ASN A 156 -22.22 -8.28 -6.25
CA ASN A 156 -20.84 -8.64 -6.62
C ASN A 156 -20.40 -8.12 -8.00
N ARG A 157 -21.30 -7.47 -8.76
CA ARG A 157 -20.97 -6.88 -10.06
C ARG A 157 -20.23 -5.57 -9.89
N VAL A 158 -19.07 -5.44 -10.53
CA VAL A 158 -18.19 -4.28 -10.43
C VAL A 158 -17.90 -3.75 -11.82
N ALA A 159 -18.03 -2.44 -12.03
CA ALA A 159 -17.57 -1.81 -13.26
C ALA A 159 -16.35 -0.94 -12.97
N ILE A 160 -15.28 -1.11 -13.75
CA ILE A 160 -14.04 -0.34 -13.59
C ILE A 160 -13.72 0.38 -14.88
N SER A 161 -13.59 1.71 -14.84
CA SER A 161 -13.10 2.48 -15.98
C SER A 161 -11.72 1.98 -16.42
N ALA A 162 -11.52 1.79 -17.73
CA ALA A 162 -10.21 1.56 -18.32
C ALA A 162 -9.23 2.73 -18.09
N GLY A 163 -9.74 3.89 -17.64
CA GLY A 163 -8.98 5.05 -17.18
C GLY A 163 -8.27 4.83 -15.84
N VAL A 164 -8.64 3.82 -15.05
CA VAL A 164 -7.87 3.39 -13.87
C VAL A 164 -6.55 2.76 -14.32
N HIS A 165 -5.49 3.01 -13.53
CA HIS A 165 -4.14 2.50 -13.79
C HIS A 165 -4.14 0.99 -14.15
N PRO A 166 -3.48 0.58 -15.26
CA PRO A 166 -3.59 -0.79 -15.78
C PRO A 166 -3.16 -1.86 -14.76
N ASN A 167 -2.09 -1.61 -13.98
CA ASN A 167 -1.65 -2.57 -12.96
C ASN A 167 -2.66 -2.67 -11.81
N TRP A 168 -3.36 -1.58 -11.47
CA TRP A 168 -4.36 -1.61 -10.39
C TRP A 168 -5.60 -2.39 -10.85
N ARG A 169 -6.00 -2.22 -12.12
CA ARG A 169 -7.05 -3.06 -12.74
C ARG A 169 -6.65 -4.54 -12.74
N GLN A 170 -5.40 -4.86 -13.05
CA GLN A 170 -4.90 -6.23 -13.03
C GLN A 170 -4.91 -6.84 -11.61
N VAL A 171 -4.51 -6.07 -10.60
CA VAL A 171 -4.58 -6.49 -9.19
C VAL A 171 -6.04 -6.75 -8.78
N ALA A 172 -6.95 -5.82 -9.08
CA ALA A 172 -8.39 -6.00 -8.82
C ALA A 172 -8.95 -7.25 -9.51
N GLN A 173 -8.65 -7.47 -10.79
CA GLN A 173 -9.04 -8.67 -11.52
C GLN A 173 -8.44 -9.96 -10.96
N THR A 174 -7.21 -9.90 -10.45
CA THR A 174 -6.54 -11.06 -9.85
C THR A 174 -7.22 -11.46 -8.55
N LEU A 175 -7.45 -10.49 -7.65
CA LEU A 175 -8.07 -10.74 -6.35
C LEU A 175 -9.57 -11.06 -6.46
N ALA A 176 -10.24 -10.53 -7.49
CA ALA A 176 -11.63 -10.88 -7.80
C ALA A 176 -11.85 -12.38 -8.06
N LYS A 177 -10.82 -13.12 -8.51
CA LYS A 177 -10.90 -14.58 -8.66
C LYS A 177 -11.13 -15.30 -7.33
N GLY A 178 -10.58 -14.76 -6.24
CA GLY A 178 -10.77 -15.30 -4.89
C GLY A 178 -12.06 -14.82 -4.24
N SER A 179 -12.44 -13.56 -4.47
CA SER A 179 -13.65 -12.97 -3.84
C SER A 179 -14.95 -13.28 -4.59
N GLY A 180 -14.89 -13.68 -5.87
CA GLY A 180 -16.07 -13.94 -6.70
C GLY A 180 -16.72 -12.69 -7.31
N HIS A 181 -16.01 -11.56 -7.34
CA HIS A 181 -16.51 -10.32 -7.95
C HIS A 181 -16.50 -10.41 -9.48
N GLU A 182 -17.57 -9.94 -10.11
CA GLU A 182 -17.72 -9.91 -11.56
C GLU A 182 -17.28 -8.55 -12.10
N ILE A 183 -16.02 -8.44 -12.50
CA ILE A 183 -15.44 -7.18 -13.00
C ILE A 183 -15.70 -7.00 -14.50
N THR A 184 -16.39 -5.92 -14.84
CA THR A 184 -16.53 -5.40 -16.21
C THR A 184 -15.63 -4.18 -16.39
N ILE A 185 -14.83 -4.14 -17.46
CA ILE A 185 -14.01 -2.97 -17.77
C ILE A 185 -14.79 -2.05 -18.72
N ILE A 186 -15.03 -0.81 -18.31
CA ILE A 186 -15.66 0.23 -19.14
C ILE A 186 -14.59 0.81 -20.06
N PRO A 187 -14.73 0.73 -21.40
CA PRO A 187 -13.72 1.26 -22.31
C PRO A 187 -13.67 2.78 -22.27
N LEU A 188 -12.58 3.34 -22.80
CA LEU A 188 -12.45 4.78 -23.00
C LEU A 188 -12.88 5.18 -24.42
N LYS A 189 -13.55 6.31 -24.54
CA LYS A 189 -13.86 6.99 -25.81
C LYS A 189 -13.26 8.39 -25.77
N LYS A 190 -12.30 8.64 -26.67
CA LYS A 190 -11.51 9.89 -26.70
C LYS A 190 -10.81 10.21 -25.36
N GLY A 191 -10.32 9.19 -24.66
CA GLY A 191 -9.58 9.34 -23.41
C GLY A 191 -10.44 9.44 -22.14
N LEU A 192 -11.77 9.42 -22.25
CA LEU A 192 -12.72 9.48 -21.13
C LEU A 192 -13.56 8.22 -21.05
N THR A 193 -14.12 7.93 -19.88
CA THR A 193 -14.91 6.72 -19.62
C THR A 193 -16.22 6.72 -20.44
N ASP A 194 -16.45 5.68 -21.24
CA ASP A 194 -17.66 5.55 -22.07
C ASP A 194 -18.76 4.78 -21.32
N TYR A 195 -19.42 5.44 -20.38
CA TYR A 195 -20.45 4.83 -19.52
C TYR A 195 -21.64 4.23 -20.28
N SER A 196 -21.89 4.64 -21.53
CA SER A 196 -22.94 4.03 -22.36
C SER A 196 -22.67 2.56 -22.72
N GLN A 197 -21.46 2.06 -22.47
CA GLN A 197 -21.11 0.64 -22.67
C GLN A 197 -21.50 -0.25 -21.48
N LEU A 198 -22.01 0.33 -20.39
CA LEU A 198 -22.58 -0.44 -19.29
C LEU A 198 -23.91 -1.08 -19.74
N ASP A 199 -24.11 -2.36 -19.38
CA ASP A 199 -25.40 -3.01 -19.58
C ASP A 199 -26.48 -2.44 -18.66
N GLU A 200 -27.74 -2.80 -18.91
CA GLU A 200 -28.90 -2.32 -18.14
C GLU A 200 -28.93 -2.84 -16.68
N GLY A 201 -28.11 -3.82 -16.33
CA GLY A 201 -28.13 -4.44 -15.00
C GLY A 201 -27.57 -3.55 -13.90
N LYS A 202 -27.80 -3.96 -12.66
CA LYS A 202 -27.28 -3.27 -11.47
C LYS A 202 -25.83 -3.65 -11.18
N TYR A 203 -25.11 -2.75 -10.56
CA TYR A 203 -23.74 -2.96 -10.09
C TYR A 203 -23.68 -2.65 -8.59
N GLY A 204 -22.75 -3.28 -7.87
CA GLY A 204 -22.44 -2.89 -6.49
C GLY A 204 -21.44 -1.75 -6.41
N CYS A 205 -20.58 -1.62 -7.43
CA CYS A 205 -19.48 -0.68 -7.45
C CYS A 205 -19.21 -0.18 -8.88
N ILE A 206 -19.04 1.13 -9.03
CA ILE A 206 -18.45 1.75 -10.22
C ILE A 206 -17.17 2.47 -9.81
N VAL A 207 -16.06 2.17 -10.49
CA VAL A 207 -14.75 2.75 -10.22
C VAL A 207 -14.34 3.68 -11.36
N VAL A 208 -13.94 4.90 -11.02
CA VAL A 208 -13.39 5.89 -11.95
C VAL A 208 -12.14 6.53 -11.38
N ALA A 209 -11.17 6.87 -12.23
CA ALA A 209 -9.99 7.64 -11.83
C ALA A 209 -10.05 9.05 -12.40
N SER A 210 -9.83 10.10 -11.59
CA SER A 210 -9.74 11.47 -12.09
C SER A 210 -8.69 12.26 -11.28
N PRO A 211 -7.60 12.76 -11.91
CA PRO A 211 -7.20 12.50 -13.29
C PRO A 211 -7.03 11.00 -13.57
N ASN A 212 -7.37 10.55 -14.78
CA ASN A 212 -7.19 9.17 -15.17
C ASN A 212 -5.72 8.87 -15.56
N HIS A 213 -5.35 7.61 -15.77
CA HIS A 213 -3.95 7.24 -16.04
C HIS A 213 -3.37 7.80 -17.35
N LEU A 214 -4.20 8.39 -18.22
CA LEU A 214 -3.81 9.12 -19.43
C LEU A 214 -3.68 10.64 -19.19
N GLY A 215 -3.97 11.12 -17.98
CA GLY A 215 -3.94 12.52 -17.60
C GLY A 215 -5.24 13.29 -17.90
N PHE A 216 -6.31 12.63 -18.35
CA PHE A 216 -7.58 13.30 -18.61
C PHE A 216 -8.37 13.50 -17.31
N LEU A 217 -9.07 14.63 -17.21
CA LEU A 217 -10.04 14.87 -16.15
C LEU A 217 -11.39 14.24 -16.56
N GLU A 218 -11.85 13.26 -15.79
CA GLU A 218 -13.17 12.65 -15.99
C GLU A 218 -14.27 13.58 -15.47
N ASP A 219 -15.44 13.55 -16.11
CA ASP A 219 -16.64 14.20 -15.59
C ASP A 219 -17.29 13.30 -14.53
N LEU A 220 -16.99 13.61 -13.27
CA LEU A 220 -17.44 12.82 -12.13
C LEU A 220 -18.94 13.00 -11.82
N GLN A 221 -19.59 14.05 -12.33
CA GLN A 221 -21.04 14.19 -12.20
C GLN A 221 -21.76 13.12 -13.05
N ILE A 222 -21.25 12.87 -14.26
CA ILE A 222 -21.72 11.78 -15.11
C ILE A 222 -21.46 10.43 -14.41
N ALA A 223 -20.27 10.24 -13.85
CA ALA A 223 -19.94 9.02 -13.10
C ALA A 223 -20.94 8.76 -11.95
N LYS A 224 -21.27 9.80 -11.17
CA LYS A 224 -22.25 9.71 -10.08
C LYS A 224 -23.65 9.41 -10.59
N GLN A 225 -24.10 10.08 -11.64
CA GLN A 225 -25.41 9.80 -12.25
C GLN A 225 -25.53 8.32 -12.64
N TYR A 226 -24.52 7.77 -13.33
CA TYR A 226 -24.52 6.35 -13.69
C TYR A 226 -24.48 5.43 -12.48
N SER A 227 -23.71 5.76 -11.43
CA SER A 227 -23.72 4.99 -10.18
C SER A 227 -25.12 4.95 -9.55
N ASP A 228 -25.79 6.09 -9.46
CA ASP A 228 -27.14 6.19 -8.89
C ASP A 228 -28.17 5.40 -9.72
N GLU A 229 -28.15 5.55 -11.05
CA GLU A 229 -29.01 4.79 -11.97
C GLU A 229 -28.81 3.27 -11.85
N LYS A 230 -27.58 2.83 -11.59
CA LYS A 230 -27.21 1.41 -11.45
C LYS A 230 -27.35 0.88 -10.02
N SER A 231 -27.76 1.73 -9.07
CA SER A 231 -27.78 1.42 -7.63
C SER A 231 -26.41 0.97 -7.09
N ALA A 232 -25.33 1.53 -7.64
CA ALA A 232 -23.95 1.23 -7.30
C ALA A 232 -23.34 2.32 -6.43
N LEU A 233 -22.34 1.96 -5.62
CA LEU A 233 -21.50 2.94 -4.95
C LEU A 233 -20.38 3.41 -5.90
N LEU A 234 -20.08 4.70 -5.86
CA LEU A 234 -19.01 5.32 -6.64
C LEU A 234 -17.70 5.30 -5.86
N VAL A 235 -16.73 4.55 -6.38
CA VAL A 235 -15.34 4.55 -5.90
C VAL A 235 -14.51 5.46 -6.81
N GLN A 236 -13.98 6.54 -6.25
CA GLN A 236 -13.07 7.43 -6.97
C GLN A 236 -11.62 7.11 -6.63
N VAL A 237 -10.84 6.78 -7.64
CA VAL A 237 -9.38 6.84 -7.59
C VAL A 237 -8.95 8.29 -7.80
N PHE A 238 -8.27 8.89 -6.84
CA PHE A 238 -7.85 10.29 -6.90
C PHE A 238 -6.34 10.46 -6.66
N ASP A 239 -5.80 11.57 -7.16
CA ASP A 239 -4.47 12.06 -6.81
C ASP A 239 -4.61 13.12 -5.69
N PRO A 240 -3.98 12.91 -4.51
CA PRO A 240 -4.11 13.84 -3.39
C PRO A 240 -3.61 15.26 -3.66
N ILE A 241 -2.63 15.43 -4.54
CA ILE A 241 -2.11 16.75 -4.91
C ILE A 241 -3.08 17.43 -5.89
N ALA A 242 -3.67 16.69 -6.82
CA ALA A 242 -4.69 17.23 -7.72
C ALA A 242 -5.93 17.73 -6.95
N ALA A 243 -6.31 17.05 -5.87
CA ALA A 243 -7.41 17.46 -4.99
C ALA A 243 -7.18 18.80 -4.26
N ALA A 244 -5.95 19.34 -4.26
CA ALA A 244 -5.70 20.70 -3.75
C ALA A 244 -6.23 21.80 -4.68
N VAL A 245 -6.53 21.48 -5.94
CA VAL A 245 -6.98 22.45 -6.97
C VAL A 245 -8.32 22.03 -7.59
N LEU A 246 -8.57 20.74 -7.70
CA LEU A 246 -9.82 20.18 -8.21
C LEU A 246 -10.83 19.97 -7.08
N LYS A 247 -12.10 19.82 -7.45
CA LYS A 247 -13.12 19.35 -6.51
C LYS A 247 -12.68 18.04 -5.87
N SER A 248 -12.82 17.98 -4.55
CA SER A 248 -12.56 16.78 -3.77
C SER A 248 -13.49 15.63 -4.16
N PRO A 249 -13.10 14.36 -3.93
CA PRO A 249 -13.97 13.21 -4.13
C PRO A 249 -15.38 13.34 -3.53
N GLY A 250 -15.50 13.82 -2.29
CA GLY A 250 -16.79 14.04 -1.62
C GLY A 250 -17.64 15.09 -2.33
N GLU A 251 -17.06 16.21 -2.78
CA GLU A 251 -17.77 17.21 -3.58
C GLU A 251 -18.20 16.70 -4.97
N ASN A 252 -17.51 15.68 -5.48
CA ASN A 252 -17.88 14.98 -6.71
C ASN A 252 -18.91 13.86 -6.48
N GLY A 253 -19.32 13.62 -5.23
CA GLY A 253 -20.32 12.62 -4.88
C GLY A 253 -19.78 11.19 -4.81
N ALA A 254 -18.46 11.01 -4.65
CA ALA A 254 -17.88 9.69 -4.40
C ALA A 254 -18.34 9.16 -3.04
N ASP A 255 -18.70 7.88 -2.98
CA ASP A 255 -19.03 7.18 -1.75
C ASP A 255 -17.75 6.67 -1.05
N VAL A 256 -16.73 6.34 -1.84
CA VAL A 256 -15.40 5.89 -1.37
C VAL A 256 -14.32 6.56 -2.20
N ALA A 257 -13.25 7.04 -1.56
CA ALA A 257 -12.07 7.56 -2.24
C ALA A 257 -10.85 6.67 -1.92
N VAL A 258 -10.07 6.34 -2.94
CA VAL A 258 -8.84 5.57 -2.83
C VAL A 258 -7.74 6.24 -3.65
N GLY A 259 -6.48 6.08 -3.27
CA GLY A 259 -5.38 6.74 -3.97
C GLY A 259 -4.02 6.31 -3.42
N GLU A 260 -2.97 6.85 -4.03
CA GLU A 260 -1.59 6.65 -3.59
C GLU A 260 -1.10 7.89 -2.84
N GLY A 261 -0.52 7.69 -1.66
CA GLY A 261 -0.01 8.76 -0.79
C GLY A 261 1.39 9.22 -1.17
N GLN A 262 2.12 8.47 -2.02
CA GLN A 262 3.49 8.75 -2.45
C GLN A 262 3.72 10.21 -2.88
N ALA A 263 2.72 10.86 -3.48
CA ALA A 263 2.86 12.24 -3.95
C ALA A 263 2.99 13.29 -2.82
N ILE A 264 2.75 12.91 -1.56
CA ILE A 264 2.76 13.79 -0.37
C ILE A 264 4.13 13.74 0.36
N GLY A 265 5.20 13.30 -0.31
CA GLY A 265 6.58 13.36 0.20
C GLY A 265 6.86 12.40 1.35
#